data_AF-V5A7E8-F1
#
_entry.id   AF-V5A7E8-F1
#
_cell.length_a   1.000
_cell.length_b   1.000
_cell.length_c   1.000
_cell.angle_alpha   90.00
_cell.angle_beta   90.00
_cell.angle_gamma   90.00
#
_symmetry.space_group_name_H-M   'P 1'
#
loop_
_entity.id
_entity.type
_entity.pdbx_description
1 polymer ?
#
loop_
_entity_poly.entity_id
_entity_poly.type
_entity_poly.pdbx_seq_one_letter_code
_entity_poly.pdbx_strand_id
1 'polypeptide(L)'
;MDHLPGRFASLGRLRRPRSSGCIVLDSDVPELIVARWNRTILGQLSDDFPEQNRTSILSEQFGESMAVSDVRGRVKRRPRAATAALSLIGYVAVVGVFVSPTISGLFPELTLSQVSLLSDAIAVVNSVTIVTILVGWYYIRRGEVRRHAAAMATSFSLILLFLGMYLPKVAGGGTKQFVGPDLVTIGYLLMLAIHIMLSILAVPVVLHAIILATTHSPRELRQETPHALVGRIAAGTWLLSLSLGVVTYLLLNHVYDWTYEAAVVAVPL
;
A
#
# COMPACT_ATOMS: atom_id res chain seq x y z
N MET A 1 74.64 18.90 9.52
CA MET A 1 74.78 19.99 8.54
C MET A 1 73.47 20.11 7.79
N ASP A 2 72.71 21.18 7.76
CA ASP A 2 72.69 22.42 8.54
C ASP A 2 71.30 23.04 8.32
N HIS A 3 70.70 23.49 9.41
CA HIS A 3 69.93 24.73 9.63
C HIS A 3 69.03 25.38 8.53
N LEU A 4 67.70 25.32 8.75
CA LEU A 4 66.72 26.44 8.99
C LEU A 4 66.47 27.52 7.89
N PRO A 5 65.53 28.49 8.03
CA PRO A 5 64.09 28.50 8.46
C PRO A 5 63.18 29.48 7.64
N GLY A 6 61.88 29.60 8.00
CA GLY A 6 61.00 30.76 7.71
C GLY A 6 59.57 30.34 7.29
N ARG A 7 58.46 30.39 8.06
CA ARG A 7 57.86 31.29 9.07
C ARG A 7 57.06 32.48 8.49
N PHE A 8 55.77 32.53 8.86
CA PHE A 8 54.73 33.57 8.68
C PHE A 8 54.09 33.69 7.28
N ALA A 9 52.77 33.85 7.10
CA ALA A 9 51.83 34.65 7.89
C ALA A 9 50.39 34.09 7.91
N SER A 10 49.69 34.41 9.00
CA SER A 10 48.26 34.22 9.19
C SER A 10 47.48 35.20 8.30
N LEU A 11 46.42 34.76 7.64
CA LEU A 11 45.36 35.65 7.16
C LEU A 11 43.99 35.01 7.36
N GLY A 12 43.18 35.71 8.15
CA GLY A 12 41.82 36.03 7.71
C GLY A 12 40.80 34.89 7.73
N ARG A 13 40.23 34.67 8.91
CA ARG A 13 38.91 34.07 9.11
C ARG A 13 37.85 34.81 8.27
N LEU A 14 37.54 34.33 7.06
CA LEU A 14 36.39 34.80 6.29
C LEU A 14 35.15 33.98 6.63
N ARG A 15 34.41 34.50 7.61
CA ARG A 15 33.01 34.19 7.89
C ARG A 15 32.20 34.51 6.62
N ARG A 16 31.68 33.49 5.93
CA ARG A 16 30.65 33.71 4.91
C ARG A 16 29.28 33.82 5.58
N PRO A 17 28.45 34.82 5.23
CA PRO A 17 27.11 34.95 5.77
C PRO A 17 26.19 33.86 5.23
N ARG A 18 25.40 33.27 6.14
CA ARG A 18 24.21 32.48 5.83
C ARG A 18 23.17 33.41 5.20
N SER A 19 22.69 33.07 4.02
CA SER A 19 21.38 33.54 3.54
C SER A 19 20.62 32.33 2.99
N SER A 20 19.73 31.85 3.83
CA SER A 20 18.73 30.82 3.56
C SER A 20 17.78 31.31 2.46
N GLY A 21 17.86 30.72 1.28
CA GLY A 21 16.83 30.79 0.25
C GLY A 21 16.08 29.46 0.21
N CYS A 22 15.45 29.09 1.33
CA CYS A 22 14.55 27.94 1.36
C CYS A 22 13.22 28.42 0.79
N ILE A 23 12.92 28.04 -0.45
CA ILE A 23 11.56 28.09 -0.97
C ILE A 23 10.80 27.02 -0.18
N VAL A 24 10.20 27.45 0.93
CA VAL A 24 9.22 26.68 1.69
C VAL A 24 7.99 26.61 0.80
N LEU A 25 7.83 25.49 0.09
CA LEU A 25 6.51 25.07 -0.36
C LEU A 25 5.75 24.72 0.92
N ASP A 26 4.97 25.70 1.39
CA ASP A 26 4.02 25.57 2.47
C ASP A 26 2.97 24.52 2.06
N SER A 27 3.17 23.29 2.54
CA SER A 27 2.24 22.18 2.34
C SER A 27 1.42 21.88 3.59
N ASP A 28 1.28 22.84 4.51
CA ASP A 28 0.57 22.67 5.78
C ASP A 28 -0.93 23.07 5.71
N VAL A 29 -1.47 23.23 4.51
CA VAL A 29 -2.89 23.61 4.31
C VAL A 29 -3.90 22.56 4.82
N PRO A 30 -3.65 21.23 4.82
CA PRO A 30 -4.62 20.26 5.34
C PRO A 30 -4.69 20.19 6.88
N GLU A 31 -3.56 20.34 7.60
CA GLU A 31 -3.55 20.21 9.07
C GLU A 31 -4.15 21.44 9.78
N LEU A 32 -4.00 22.64 9.21
CA LEU A 32 -4.59 23.86 9.78
C LEU A 32 -6.12 23.86 9.68
N ILE A 33 -6.71 23.20 8.67
CA ILE A 33 -8.16 23.09 8.53
C ILE A 33 -8.73 22.07 9.52
N VAL A 34 -8.08 20.90 9.68
CA VAL A 34 -8.52 19.86 10.63
C VAL A 34 -8.29 20.28 12.09
N ALA A 35 -7.17 20.93 12.41
CA ALA A 35 -6.86 21.40 13.76
C ALA A 35 -7.69 22.63 14.19
N ARG A 36 -8.18 23.43 13.24
CA ARG A 36 -9.10 24.55 13.50
C ARG A 36 -10.56 24.09 13.60
N TRP A 37 -10.95 23.07 12.84
CA TRP A 37 -12.25 22.40 12.97
C TRP A 37 -12.42 21.75 14.35
N ASN A 38 -11.40 21.04 14.84
CA ASN A 38 -11.50 20.33 16.13
C ASN A 38 -11.63 21.29 17.33
N ARG A 39 -10.95 22.44 17.32
CA ARG A 39 -11.04 23.43 18.42
C ARG A 39 -12.35 24.22 18.44
N THR A 40 -12.99 24.43 17.30
CA THR A 40 -14.23 25.23 17.23
C THR A 40 -15.45 24.41 17.69
N ILE A 41 -15.50 23.11 17.34
CA ILE A 41 -16.57 22.22 17.79
C ILE A 41 -16.38 21.80 19.25
N LEU A 42 -15.15 21.45 19.67
CA LEU A 42 -14.89 21.08 21.07
C LEU A 42 -15.00 22.25 22.04
N GLY A 43 -14.73 23.49 21.58
CA GLY A 43 -14.88 24.70 22.37
C GLY A 43 -16.32 25.21 22.50
N GLN A 44 -17.22 24.82 21.58
CA GLN A 44 -18.65 25.15 21.68
C GLN A 44 -19.48 24.05 22.37
N LEU A 45 -18.99 22.80 22.41
CA LEU A 45 -19.65 21.70 23.12
C LEU A 45 -19.28 21.62 24.62
N SER A 46 -18.31 22.40 25.12
CA SER A 46 -17.91 22.33 26.53
C SER A 46 -18.90 23.00 27.49
N ASP A 47 -19.70 23.94 26.98
CA ASP A 47 -20.46 24.87 27.82
C ASP A 47 -21.96 24.51 27.94
N ASP A 48 -22.47 23.58 27.12
CA ASP A 48 -23.89 23.20 27.07
C ASP A 48 -24.20 21.75 27.51
N PHE A 49 -23.21 21.00 28.02
CA PHE A 49 -23.42 19.58 28.41
C PHE A 49 -23.49 19.36 29.92
N PRO A 50 -24.55 18.71 30.44
CA PRO A 50 -24.64 18.34 31.86
C PRO A 50 -23.51 17.37 32.24
N GLU A 51 -22.90 17.58 33.41
CA GLU A 51 -21.71 16.89 33.93
C GLU A 51 -21.81 15.35 33.90
N GLN A 52 -23.03 14.81 33.99
CA GLN A 52 -23.32 13.39 33.95
C GLN A 52 -23.06 12.71 32.58
N ASN A 53 -23.09 13.47 31.47
CA ASN A 53 -22.77 12.93 30.15
C ASN A 53 -21.26 12.93 29.85
N ARG A 54 -20.46 13.67 30.62
CA ARG A 54 -19.00 13.77 30.44
C ARG A 54 -18.28 12.54 30.97
N THR A 55 -18.75 11.97 32.08
CA THR A 55 -18.13 10.80 32.72
C THR A 55 -18.39 9.50 31.96
N SER A 56 -19.55 9.36 31.30
CA SER A 56 -19.86 8.23 30.41
C SER A 56 -19.02 8.28 29.13
N ILE A 57 -18.95 9.43 28.46
CA ILE A 57 -18.14 9.58 27.22
C ILE A 57 -16.66 9.31 27.51
N LEU A 58 -16.14 9.81 28.62
CA LEU A 58 -14.75 9.54 29.01
C LEU A 58 -14.53 8.06 29.31
N SER A 59 -15.43 7.39 30.06
CA SER A 59 -15.27 5.96 30.38
C SER A 59 -15.36 5.06 29.15
N GLU A 60 -16.22 5.38 28.19
CA GLU A 60 -16.28 4.71 26.87
C GLU A 60 -15.00 4.96 26.07
N GLN A 61 -14.56 6.21 25.94
CA GLN A 61 -13.35 6.57 25.19
C GLN A 61 -12.07 5.95 25.80
N PHE A 62 -11.97 5.92 27.13
CA PHE A 62 -10.89 5.22 27.82
C PHE A 62 -10.97 3.70 27.62
N GLY A 63 -12.18 3.13 27.67
CA GLY A 63 -12.44 1.72 27.38
C GLY A 63 -11.98 1.31 25.97
N GLU A 64 -12.33 2.11 24.96
CA GLU A 64 -11.91 1.91 23.57
C GLU A 64 -10.40 2.04 23.40
N SER A 65 -9.78 3.07 23.99
CA SER A 65 -8.32 3.26 23.94
C SER A 65 -7.57 2.09 24.60
N MET A 66 -8.06 1.59 25.73
CA MET A 66 -7.48 0.41 26.39
C MET A 66 -7.63 -0.84 25.53
N ALA A 67 -8.81 -1.07 24.95
CA ALA A 67 -9.04 -2.21 24.06
C ALA A 67 -8.11 -2.19 22.84
N VAL A 68 -7.95 -1.03 22.19
CA VAL A 68 -7.02 -0.84 21.06
C VAL A 68 -5.57 -1.10 21.50
N SER A 69 -5.18 -0.65 22.70
CA SER A 69 -3.84 -0.88 23.23
C SER A 69 -3.56 -2.35 23.53
N ASP A 70 -4.53 -3.12 24.06
CA ASP A 70 -4.39 -4.57 24.28
C ASP A 70 -4.26 -5.32 22.95
N VAL A 71 -5.11 -5.01 21.97
CA VAL A 71 -5.04 -5.60 20.63
C VAL A 71 -3.67 -5.32 20.01
N ARG A 72 -3.21 -4.07 20.04
CA ARG A 72 -1.90 -3.68 19.52
C ARG A 72 -0.76 -4.41 20.24
N GLY A 73 -0.84 -4.56 21.57
CA GLY A 73 0.13 -5.31 22.36
C GLY A 73 0.16 -6.80 22.00
N ARG A 74 -0.99 -7.41 21.75
CA ARG A 74 -1.11 -8.81 21.32
C ARG A 74 -0.53 -9.04 19.92
N VAL A 75 -0.82 -8.14 18.97
CA VAL A 75 -0.25 -8.19 17.62
C VAL A 75 1.27 -7.99 17.65
N LYS A 76 1.76 -7.04 18.46
CA LYS A 76 3.22 -6.81 18.64
C LYS A 76 3.94 -8.06 19.18
N ARG A 77 3.32 -8.80 20.10
CA ARG A 77 3.90 -10.01 20.71
C ARG A 77 3.90 -11.22 19.77
N ARG A 78 2.95 -11.30 18.84
CA ARG A 78 2.82 -12.44 17.90
C ARG A 78 2.60 -11.96 16.45
N PRO A 79 3.57 -11.22 15.86
CA PRO A 79 3.38 -10.60 14.55
C PRO A 79 3.20 -11.64 13.44
N ARG A 80 3.86 -12.79 13.55
CA ARG A 80 3.71 -13.91 12.59
C ARG A 80 2.31 -14.54 12.65
N ALA A 81 1.76 -14.74 13.84
CA ALA A 81 0.42 -15.30 13.99
C ALA A 81 -0.65 -14.34 13.44
N ALA A 82 -0.51 -13.03 13.73
CA ALA A 82 -1.38 -12.01 13.15
C ALA A 82 -1.28 -11.98 11.62
N THR A 83 -0.06 -12.09 11.08
CA THR A 83 0.16 -12.16 9.62
C THR A 83 -0.55 -13.38 9.02
N ALA A 84 -0.39 -14.57 9.62
CA ALA A 84 -1.00 -15.79 9.14
C ALA A 84 -2.53 -15.71 9.17
N ALA A 85 -3.11 -15.21 10.26
CA ALA A 85 -4.55 -15.04 10.40
C ALA A 85 -5.11 -14.07 9.35
N LEU A 86 -4.51 -12.89 9.19
CA LEU A 86 -4.97 -11.89 8.21
C LEU A 86 -4.79 -12.39 6.76
N SER A 87 -3.69 -13.09 6.48
CA SER A 87 -3.47 -13.68 5.15
C SER A 87 -4.51 -14.75 4.85
N LEU A 88 -4.81 -15.62 5.82
CA LEU A 88 -5.83 -16.65 5.67
C LEU A 88 -7.21 -16.03 5.43
N ILE A 89 -7.59 -15.01 6.20
CA ILE A 89 -8.85 -14.28 6.00
C ILE A 89 -8.90 -13.67 4.59
N GLY A 90 -7.83 -13.00 4.16
CA GLY A 90 -7.74 -12.43 2.82
C GLY A 90 -7.86 -13.49 1.71
N TYR A 91 -7.18 -14.63 1.86
CA TYR A 91 -7.29 -15.73 0.89
C TYR A 91 -8.66 -16.36 0.88
N VAL A 92 -9.29 -16.60 2.04
CA VAL A 92 -10.65 -17.13 2.11
C VAL A 92 -11.62 -16.17 1.43
N ALA A 93 -11.48 -14.85 1.64
CA ALA A 93 -12.30 -13.86 0.97
C ALA A 93 -12.12 -13.91 -0.55
N VAL A 94 -10.88 -13.89 -1.05
CA VAL A 94 -10.59 -13.91 -2.49
C VAL A 94 -11.01 -15.22 -3.13
N VAL A 95 -10.59 -16.37 -2.58
CA VAL A 95 -10.93 -17.70 -3.11
C VAL A 95 -12.45 -17.91 -3.05
N GLY A 96 -13.11 -17.45 -1.99
CA GLY A 96 -14.55 -17.49 -1.83
C GLY A 96 -15.31 -16.90 -3.03
N VAL A 97 -14.82 -15.80 -3.59
CA VAL A 97 -15.40 -15.19 -4.81
C VAL A 97 -15.37 -16.16 -6.01
N PHE A 98 -14.37 -17.01 -6.13
CA PHE A 98 -14.22 -17.93 -7.26
C PHE A 98 -14.91 -19.28 -7.06
N VAL A 99 -15.01 -19.76 -5.82
CA VAL A 99 -15.51 -21.13 -5.53
C VAL A 99 -16.93 -21.16 -4.98
N SER A 100 -17.47 -20.01 -4.54
CA SER A 100 -18.82 -19.92 -3.97
C SER A 100 -19.75 -19.13 -4.88
N PRO A 101 -20.77 -19.77 -5.48
CA PRO A 101 -21.82 -19.10 -6.24
C PRO A 101 -22.52 -17.98 -5.45
N THR A 102 -22.69 -18.18 -4.15
CA THR A 102 -23.31 -17.19 -3.25
C THR A 102 -22.47 -15.91 -3.16
N ILE A 103 -21.15 -16.03 -3.07
CA ILE A 103 -20.26 -14.88 -2.98
C ILE A 103 -20.07 -14.24 -4.35
N SER A 104 -19.92 -15.02 -5.42
CA SER A 104 -19.82 -14.49 -6.78
C SER A 104 -21.11 -13.75 -7.19
N GLY A 105 -22.28 -14.24 -6.76
CA GLY A 105 -23.57 -13.60 -7.00
C GLY A 105 -23.79 -12.26 -6.28
N LEU A 106 -22.87 -11.85 -5.39
CA LEU A 106 -22.89 -10.51 -4.80
C LEU A 106 -22.39 -9.43 -5.78
N PHE A 107 -21.70 -9.82 -6.85
CA PHE A 107 -21.18 -8.89 -7.85
C PHE A 107 -22.19 -8.70 -8.99
N PRO A 108 -22.37 -7.46 -9.48
CA PRO A 108 -23.26 -7.19 -10.60
C PRO A 108 -22.72 -7.82 -11.89
N GLU A 109 -23.62 -8.22 -12.78
CA GLU A 109 -23.26 -8.61 -14.13
C GLU A 109 -22.69 -7.42 -14.89
N LEU A 110 -21.54 -7.62 -15.55
CA LEU A 110 -20.83 -6.58 -16.26
C LEU A 110 -20.80 -6.85 -17.76
N THR A 111 -21.13 -5.81 -18.52
CA THR A 111 -20.98 -5.81 -19.98
C THR A 111 -19.50 -5.80 -20.39
N LEU A 112 -19.21 -6.19 -21.63
CA LEU A 112 -17.85 -6.20 -22.16
C LEU A 112 -17.16 -4.81 -22.11
N SER A 113 -17.92 -3.74 -22.32
CA SER A 113 -17.39 -2.37 -22.24
C SER A 113 -17.01 -2.00 -20.82
N GLN A 114 -17.82 -2.38 -19.82
CA GLN A 114 -17.50 -2.19 -18.40
C GLN A 114 -16.28 -3.03 -17.99
N VAL A 115 -16.20 -4.28 -18.43
CA VAL A 115 -15.03 -5.14 -18.20
C VAL A 115 -13.75 -4.54 -18.77
N SER A 116 -13.83 -3.96 -19.97
CA SER A 116 -12.70 -3.29 -20.61
C SER A 116 -12.32 -2.01 -19.84
N LEU A 117 -13.28 -1.17 -19.46
CA LEU A 117 -13.03 0.02 -18.64
C LEU A 117 -12.36 -0.33 -17.30
N LEU A 118 -12.84 -1.37 -16.61
CA LEU A 118 -12.22 -1.85 -15.37
C LEU A 118 -10.81 -2.38 -15.63
N SER A 119 -10.56 -3.06 -16.76
CA SER A 119 -9.23 -3.53 -17.15
C SER A 119 -8.26 -2.35 -17.33
N ASP A 120 -8.69 -1.28 -17.99
CA ASP A 120 -7.87 -0.08 -18.22
C ASP A 120 -7.60 0.64 -16.90
N ALA A 121 -8.63 0.82 -16.05
CA ALA A 121 -8.49 1.43 -14.74
C ALA A 121 -7.55 0.63 -13.82
N ILE A 122 -7.65 -0.70 -13.84
CA ILE A 122 -6.74 -1.60 -13.12
C ILE A 122 -5.29 -1.40 -13.57
N ALA A 123 -5.04 -1.30 -14.87
CA ALA A 123 -3.69 -1.10 -15.40
C ALA A 123 -3.11 0.27 -14.96
N VAL A 124 -3.93 1.32 -14.96
CA VAL A 124 -3.54 2.65 -14.46
C VAL A 124 -3.24 2.60 -12.97
N VAL A 125 -4.14 2.05 -12.14
CA VAL A 125 -3.95 1.96 -10.69
C VAL A 125 -2.69 1.16 -10.34
N ASN A 126 -2.45 0.03 -11.02
CA ASN A 126 -1.25 -0.77 -10.81
C ASN A 126 0.02 -0.02 -11.24
N SER A 127 -0.02 0.73 -12.35
CA SER A 127 1.09 1.57 -12.80
C SER A 127 1.41 2.68 -11.79
N VAL A 128 0.39 3.35 -11.25
CA VAL A 128 0.56 4.36 -10.19
C VAL A 128 1.13 3.70 -8.93
N THR A 129 0.67 2.49 -8.58
CA THR A 129 1.18 1.74 -7.43
C THR A 129 2.67 1.42 -7.57
N ILE A 130 3.13 1.04 -8.77
CA ILE A 130 4.56 0.84 -9.05
C ILE A 130 5.34 2.13 -8.74
N VAL A 131 4.86 3.27 -9.25
CA VAL A 131 5.50 4.57 -9.02
C VAL A 131 5.53 4.92 -7.53
N THR A 132 4.43 4.74 -6.80
CA THR A 132 4.40 5.05 -5.35
C THR A 132 5.35 4.15 -4.55
N ILE A 133 5.50 2.88 -4.94
CA ILE A 133 6.50 1.98 -4.32
C ILE A 133 7.91 2.49 -4.59
N LEU A 134 8.24 2.84 -5.83
CA LEU A 134 9.55 3.38 -6.19
C LEU A 134 9.86 4.69 -5.45
N VAL A 135 8.89 5.58 -5.33
CA VAL A 135 8.99 6.81 -4.52
C VAL A 135 9.23 6.50 -3.04
N GLY A 136 8.50 5.54 -2.48
CA GLY A 136 8.71 5.11 -1.10
C GLY A 136 10.09 4.51 -0.88
N TRP A 137 10.62 3.76 -1.85
CA TRP A 137 11.98 3.24 -1.82
C TRP A 137 13.03 4.34 -1.88
N TYR A 138 12.81 5.36 -2.71
CA TYR A 138 13.66 6.54 -2.77
C TYR A 138 13.71 7.29 -1.42
N TYR A 139 12.56 7.49 -0.75
CA TYR A 139 12.53 8.16 0.55
C TYR A 139 13.25 7.38 1.65
N ILE A 140 13.10 6.06 1.71
CA ILE A 140 13.79 5.27 2.75
C ILE A 140 15.31 5.26 2.54
N ARG A 141 15.79 5.27 1.29
CA ARG A 141 17.22 5.44 0.96
C ARG A 141 17.80 6.75 1.49
N ARG A 142 16.98 7.79 1.60
CA ARG A 142 17.34 9.11 2.18
C ARG A 142 17.10 9.23 3.68
N GLY A 143 16.63 8.16 4.32
CA GLY A 143 16.29 8.16 5.74
C GLY A 143 14.98 8.89 6.07
N GLU A 144 14.19 9.30 5.06
CA GLU A 144 12.94 10.03 5.23
C GLU A 144 11.77 9.09 5.57
N VAL A 145 11.79 8.53 6.80
CA VAL A 145 10.86 7.47 7.25
C VAL A 145 9.39 7.88 7.12
N ARG A 146 9.03 9.11 7.46
CA ARG A 146 7.63 9.57 7.40
C ARG A 146 7.09 9.56 5.97
N ARG A 147 7.89 10.03 5.00
CA ARG A 147 7.49 10.04 3.58
C ARG A 147 7.47 8.64 2.98
N HIS A 148 8.42 7.78 3.38
CA HIS A 148 8.38 6.36 3.05
C HIS A 148 7.08 5.70 3.53
N ALA A 149 6.72 5.88 4.82
CA ALA A 149 5.51 5.30 5.39
C ALA A 149 4.24 5.80 4.67
N ALA A 150 4.16 7.09 4.36
CA ALA A 150 3.05 7.65 3.59
C ALA A 150 2.95 6.99 2.19
N ALA A 151 4.07 6.89 1.46
CA ALA A 151 4.09 6.26 0.14
C ALA A 151 3.71 4.76 0.19
N MET A 152 4.15 4.02 1.21
CA MET A 152 3.77 2.61 1.39
C MET A 152 2.29 2.47 1.75
N ALA A 153 1.75 3.36 2.59
CA ALA A 153 0.32 3.40 2.90
C ALA A 153 -0.52 3.69 1.65
N THR A 154 -0.13 4.67 0.83
CA THR A 154 -0.77 4.95 -0.46
C THR A 154 -0.72 3.73 -1.38
N SER A 155 0.44 3.08 -1.51
CA SER A 155 0.59 1.88 -2.35
C SER A 155 -0.33 0.75 -1.87
N PHE A 156 -0.46 0.57 -0.56
CA PHE A 156 -1.37 -0.41 0.03
C PHE A 156 -2.85 -0.05 -0.19
N SER A 157 -3.23 1.23 -0.09
CA SER A 157 -4.59 1.65 -0.43
C SER A 157 -4.91 1.40 -1.91
N LEU A 158 -3.96 1.67 -2.81
CA LEU A 158 -4.14 1.42 -4.24
C LEU A 158 -4.28 -0.07 -4.56
N ILE A 159 -3.60 -0.97 -3.84
CA ILE A 159 -3.79 -2.41 -4.08
C ILE A 159 -5.14 -2.92 -3.58
N LEU A 160 -5.67 -2.35 -2.49
CA LEU A 160 -7.04 -2.63 -2.06
C LEU A 160 -8.06 -2.12 -3.09
N LEU A 161 -7.83 -0.94 -3.67
CA LEU A 161 -8.64 -0.41 -4.76
C LEU A 161 -8.57 -1.32 -6.01
N PHE A 162 -7.37 -1.77 -6.39
CA PHE A 162 -7.18 -2.76 -7.45
C PHE A 162 -8.01 -4.01 -7.19
N LEU A 163 -7.93 -4.58 -5.97
CA LEU A 163 -8.68 -5.79 -5.63
C LEU A 163 -10.20 -5.55 -5.70
N GLY A 164 -10.65 -4.37 -5.23
CA GLY A 164 -12.05 -3.94 -5.30
C GLY A 164 -12.58 -3.76 -6.72
N MET A 165 -11.72 -3.49 -7.71
CA MET A 165 -12.09 -3.46 -9.13
C MET A 165 -11.95 -4.84 -9.81
N TYR A 166 -10.90 -5.58 -9.45
CA TYR A 166 -10.56 -6.87 -10.06
C TYR A 166 -11.60 -7.94 -9.77
N LEU A 167 -12.06 -8.05 -8.51
CA LEU A 167 -13.03 -9.07 -8.13
C LEU A 167 -14.37 -8.91 -8.88
N PRO A 168 -15.02 -7.73 -8.92
CA PRO A 168 -16.21 -7.53 -9.75
C PRO A 168 -15.95 -7.80 -11.24
N LYS A 169 -14.82 -7.33 -11.80
CA LYS A 169 -14.47 -7.54 -13.21
C LYS A 169 -14.48 -9.03 -13.57
N VAL A 170 -13.83 -9.86 -12.75
CA VAL A 170 -13.68 -11.29 -13.04
C VAL A 170 -14.91 -12.09 -12.64
N ALA A 171 -15.55 -11.77 -11.52
CA ALA A 171 -16.70 -12.54 -11.01
C ALA A 171 -18.01 -12.18 -11.73
N GLY A 172 -18.23 -10.90 -12.06
CA GLY A 172 -19.46 -10.43 -12.69
C GLY A 172 -19.38 -10.25 -14.20
N GLY A 173 -18.18 -10.17 -14.77
CA GLY A 173 -17.97 -9.96 -16.20
C GLY A 173 -17.37 -11.17 -16.90
N GLY A 174 -16.08 -11.40 -16.66
CA GLY A 174 -15.31 -12.45 -17.32
C GLY A 174 -13.84 -12.08 -17.55
N THR A 175 -13.16 -12.87 -18.37
CA THR A 175 -11.74 -12.69 -18.67
C THR A 175 -11.45 -12.67 -20.18
N LYS A 176 -10.33 -12.05 -20.55
CA LYS A 176 -9.80 -12.05 -21.91
C LYS A 176 -8.81 -13.20 -22.02
N GLN A 177 -9.07 -14.15 -22.91
CA GLN A 177 -8.17 -15.26 -23.21
C GLN A 177 -7.21 -14.86 -24.33
N PHE A 178 -5.93 -15.13 -24.15
CA PHE A 178 -4.88 -14.75 -25.09
C PHE A 178 -4.97 -15.55 -26.40
N VAL A 179 -4.86 -14.88 -27.54
CA VAL A 179 -4.79 -15.50 -28.87
C VAL A 179 -3.50 -15.07 -29.55
N GLY A 180 -2.61 -16.03 -29.80
CA GLY A 180 -1.34 -15.78 -30.48
C GLY A 180 -0.61 -17.06 -30.87
N PRO A 181 0.56 -16.96 -31.52
CA PRO A 181 1.36 -18.11 -31.93
C PRO A 181 1.79 -18.98 -30.75
N ASP A 182 1.90 -20.29 -30.94
CA ASP A 182 2.12 -21.28 -29.88
C ASP A 182 3.25 -20.93 -28.90
N LEU A 183 4.43 -20.58 -29.41
CA LEU A 183 5.58 -20.22 -28.57
C LEU A 183 5.33 -18.95 -27.73
N VAL A 184 4.63 -17.97 -28.31
CA VAL A 184 4.28 -16.73 -27.61
C VAL A 184 3.25 -17.02 -26.53
N THR A 185 2.25 -17.86 -26.83
CA THR A 185 1.23 -18.30 -25.87
C THR A 185 1.87 -18.99 -24.66
N ILE A 186 2.84 -19.89 -24.87
CA ILE A 186 3.57 -20.53 -23.77
C ILE A 186 4.30 -19.48 -22.92
N GLY A 187 5.01 -18.54 -23.55
CA GLY A 187 5.70 -17.45 -22.86
C GLY A 187 4.75 -16.57 -22.04
N TYR A 188 3.61 -16.21 -22.63
CA TYR A 188 2.54 -15.45 -21.97
C TYR A 188 1.98 -16.20 -20.74
N LEU A 189 1.65 -17.48 -20.89
CA LEU A 189 1.11 -18.29 -19.81
C LEU A 189 2.12 -18.50 -18.68
N LEU A 190 3.40 -18.71 -18.99
CA LEU A 190 4.46 -18.80 -17.99
C LEU A 190 4.63 -17.48 -17.22
N MET A 191 4.67 -16.36 -17.95
CA MET A 191 4.72 -15.02 -17.35
C MET A 191 3.51 -14.78 -16.43
N LEU A 192 2.31 -15.11 -16.89
CA LEU A 192 1.07 -14.97 -16.13
C LEU A 192 1.07 -15.86 -14.89
N ALA A 193 1.53 -17.10 -15.00
CA ALA A 193 1.69 -17.99 -13.85
C ALA A 193 2.65 -17.39 -12.81
N ILE A 194 3.79 -16.86 -13.24
CA ILE A 194 4.75 -16.17 -12.35
C ILE A 194 4.08 -14.96 -11.68
N HIS A 195 3.37 -14.14 -12.44
CA HIS A 195 2.64 -12.99 -11.91
C HIS A 195 1.64 -13.39 -10.80
N ILE A 196 0.83 -14.43 -11.03
CA ILE A 196 -0.15 -14.90 -10.05
C ILE A 196 0.55 -15.45 -8.81
N MET A 197 1.59 -16.28 -8.98
CA MET A 197 2.35 -16.83 -7.86
C MET A 197 3.00 -15.73 -7.01
N LEU A 198 3.63 -14.74 -7.65
CA LEU A 198 4.20 -13.60 -6.95
C LEU A 198 3.14 -12.77 -6.22
N SER A 199 1.96 -12.59 -6.83
CA SER A 199 0.84 -11.88 -6.19
C SER A 199 0.37 -12.58 -4.93
N ILE A 200 0.18 -13.91 -4.99
CA ILE A 200 -0.19 -14.72 -3.82
C ILE A 200 0.88 -14.60 -2.75
N LEU A 201 2.15 -14.90 -3.08
CA LEU A 201 3.25 -14.89 -2.12
C LEU A 201 3.52 -13.50 -1.53
N ALA A 202 3.22 -12.42 -2.25
CA ALA A 202 3.40 -11.05 -1.77
C ALA A 202 2.47 -10.73 -0.59
N VAL A 203 1.23 -11.26 -0.54
CA VAL A 203 0.23 -10.95 0.50
C VAL A 203 0.79 -11.12 1.92
N PRO A 204 1.26 -12.31 2.34
CA PRO A 204 1.77 -12.50 3.70
C PRO A 204 3.03 -11.69 3.98
N VAL A 205 3.88 -11.46 2.96
CA VAL A 205 5.13 -10.71 3.14
C VAL A 205 4.85 -9.22 3.36
N VAL A 206 3.95 -8.63 2.57
CA VAL A 206 3.51 -7.23 2.70
C VAL A 206 2.77 -7.03 4.02
N LEU A 207 1.83 -7.92 4.36
CA LEU A 207 1.11 -7.86 5.64
C LEU A 207 2.08 -7.96 6.82
N HIS A 208 3.09 -8.83 6.75
CA HIS A 208 4.10 -8.91 7.81
C HIS A 208 4.87 -7.60 7.97
N ALA A 209 5.28 -6.98 6.86
CA ALA A 209 5.97 -5.69 6.88
C ALA A 209 5.10 -4.58 7.50
N ILE A 210 3.80 -4.51 7.17
CA ILE A 210 2.84 -3.55 7.70
C ILE A 210 2.58 -3.78 9.19
N ILE A 211 2.41 -5.04 9.61
CA ILE A 211 2.22 -5.39 11.02
C ILE A 211 3.41 -4.92 11.84
N LEU A 212 4.64 -5.22 11.38
CA LEU A 212 5.83 -4.71 12.04
C LEU A 212 5.82 -3.18 12.08
N ALA A 213 5.55 -2.51 10.96
CA ALA A 213 5.57 -1.06 10.84
C ALA A 213 4.57 -0.33 11.76
N THR A 214 3.41 -0.93 12.01
CA THR A 214 2.33 -0.33 12.84
C THR A 214 2.47 -0.65 14.33
N THR A 215 3.13 -1.77 14.66
CA THR A 215 3.30 -2.22 16.05
C THR A 215 4.61 -1.82 16.69
N HIS A 216 5.64 -1.51 15.90
CA HIS A 216 6.97 -1.17 16.39
C HIS A 216 7.35 0.29 16.07
N SER A 217 8.17 0.88 16.93
CA SER A 217 8.74 2.21 16.68
C SER A 217 9.79 2.15 15.56
N PRO A 218 10.09 3.27 14.87
CA PRO A 218 11.16 3.32 13.86
C PRO A 218 12.53 2.85 14.37
N ARG A 219 12.81 3.01 15.67
CA ARG A 219 14.05 2.53 16.29
C ARG A 219 14.06 1.00 16.38
N GLU A 220 13.01 0.43 16.97
CA GLU A 220 12.84 -1.03 17.09
C GLU A 220 12.89 -1.68 15.69
N LEU A 221 12.24 -1.08 14.69
CA LEU A 221 12.24 -1.61 13.32
C LEU A 221 13.64 -1.77 12.72
N ARG A 222 14.56 -0.84 13.02
CA ARG A 222 15.92 -0.84 12.51
C ARG A 222 16.85 -1.78 13.28
N GLN A 223 16.62 -1.95 14.58
CA GLN A 223 17.58 -2.60 15.49
C GLN A 223 17.15 -4.00 15.92
N GLU A 224 15.84 -4.25 16.00
CA GLU A 224 15.28 -5.41 16.74
C GLU A 224 14.38 -6.29 15.86
N THR A 225 14.08 -5.86 14.63
CA THR A 225 13.16 -6.59 13.74
C THR A 225 13.77 -6.86 12.36
N PRO A 226 13.29 -7.88 11.63
CA PRO A 226 13.72 -8.15 10.26
C PRO A 226 13.07 -7.20 9.22
N HIS A 227 12.46 -6.08 9.63
CA HIS A 227 11.63 -5.24 8.75
C HIS A 227 12.36 -4.77 7.49
N ALA A 228 13.64 -4.40 7.57
CA ALA A 228 14.41 -3.96 6.40
C ALA A 228 14.68 -5.09 5.38
N LEU A 229 14.82 -6.33 5.83
CA LEU A 229 14.95 -7.49 4.95
C LEU A 229 13.60 -7.83 4.31
N VAL A 230 12.57 -7.99 5.15
CA VAL A 230 11.21 -8.33 4.71
C VAL A 230 10.67 -7.26 3.76
N GLY A 231 10.87 -5.98 4.07
CA GLY A 231 10.43 -4.86 3.23
C GLY A 231 11.11 -4.83 1.86
N ARG A 232 12.39 -5.24 1.75
CA ARG A 232 13.07 -5.36 0.45
C ARG A 232 12.50 -6.50 -0.38
N ILE A 233 12.26 -7.65 0.24
CA ILE A 233 11.65 -8.80 -0.43
C ILE A 233 10.23 -8.42 -0.88
N ALA A 234 9.43 -7.84 0.02
CA ALA A 234 8.08 -7.37 -0.26
C ALA A 234 8.05 -6.39 -1.45
N ALA A 235 8.89 -5.35 -1.41
CA ALA A 235 8.95 -4.37 -2.48
C ALA A 235 9.37 -5.00 -3.81
N GLY A 236 10.35 -5.92 -3.80
CA GLY A 236 10.82 -6.60 -5.00
C GLY A 236 9.77 -7.51 -5.63
N THR A 237 9.15 -8.40 -4.84
CA THR A 237 8.12 -9.32 -5.35
C THR A 237 6.89 -8.56 -5.81
N TRP A 238 6.50 -7.51 -5.08
CA TRP A 238 5.34 -6.70 -5.41
C TRP A 238 5.55 -5.85 -6.66
N LEU A 239 6.71 -5.19 -6.81
CA LEU A 239 7.05 -4.44 -8.03
C LEU A 239 7.10 -5.36 -9.25
N LEU A 240 7.76 -6.52 -9.14
CA LEU A 240 7.84 -7.46 -10.24
C LEU A 240 6.44 -7.94 -10.63
N SER A 241 5.63 -8.35 -9.66
CA SER A 241 4.27 -8.79 -9.92
C SER A 241 3.44 -7.71 -10.61
N LEU A 242 3.37 -6.49 -10.06
CA LEU A 242 2.61 -5.39 -10.64
C LEU A 242 3.07 -5.08 -12.07
N SER A 243 4.38 -5.09 -12.31
CA SER A 243 4.94 -4.86 -13.64
C SER A 243 4.50 -5.93 -14.64
N LEU A 244 4.53 -7.20 -14.25
CA LEU A 244 4.01 -8.29 -15.09
C LEU A 244 2.51 -8.16 -15.35
N GLY A 245 1.73 -7.66 -14.39
CA GLY A 245 0.31 -7.35 -14.58
C GLY A 245 0.08 -6.25 -15.62
N VAL A 246 0.87 -5.18 -15.58
CA VAL A 246 0.83 -4.10 -16.59
C VAL A 246 1.27 -4.63 -17.95
N VAL A 247 2.33 -5.44 -18.02
CA VAL A 247 2.76 -6.08 -19.27
C VAL A 247 1.65 -6.97 -19.84
N THR A 248 0.99 -7.77 -19.00
CA THR A 248 -0.18 -8.60 -19.40
C THR A 248 -1.26 -7.74 -20.03
N TYR A 249 -1.59 -6.61 -19.41
CA TYR A 249 -2.55 -5.65 -19.96
C TYR A 249 -2.11 -5.12 -21.32
N LEU A 250 -0.86 -4.68 -21.47
CA LEU A 250 -0.36 -4.14 -22.73
C LEU A 250 -0.38 -5.19 -23.84
N LEU A 251 0.02 -6.43 -23.53
CA LEU A 251 -0.01 -7.53 -24.48
C LEU A 251 -1.43 -7.79 -24.99
N LEU A 252 -2.40 -7.89 -24.09
CA LEU A 252 -3.80 -8.18 -24.45
C LEU A 252 -4.54 -7.02 -25.12
N ASN A 253 -4.16 -5.77 -24.91
CA ASN A 253 -4.92 -4.62 -25.41
C ASN A 253 -4.22 -3.87 -26.56
N HIS A 254 -2.92 -4.09 -26.77
CA HIS A 254 -2.15 -3.33 -27.75
C HIS A 254 -1.22 -4.15 -28.64
N VAL A 255 -1.00 -5.44 -28.35
CA VAL A 255 -0.01 -6.26 -29.10
C VAL A 255 -0.64 -7.49 -29.76
N TYR A 256 -1.47 -8.22 -29.02
CA TYR A 256 -2.07 -9.49 -29.45
C TYR A 256 -3.60 -9.46 -29.34
N ASP A 257 -4.23 -10.36 -30.08
CA ASP A 257 -5.67 -10.57 -30.04
C ASP A 257 -6.10 -11.39 -28.80
N TRP A 258 -7.40 -11.37 -28.54
CA TRP A 258 -8.00 -12.09 -27.44
C TRP A 258 -9.43 -12.52 -27.76
N THR A 259 -9.89 -13.58 -27.10
CA THR A 259 -11.30 -14.00 -27.08
C THR A 259 -11.91 -13.70 -25.72
N TYR A 260 -13.21 -13.37 -25.69
CA TYR A 260 -13.92 -13.11 -24.45
C TYR A 260 -14.47 -14.40 -23.87
N GLU A 261 -14.21 -14.64 -22.59
CA GLU A 261 -14.82 -15.71 -21.82
C GLU A 261 -15.62 -15.08 -20.68
N ALA A 262 -16.95 -15.13 -20.79
CA ALA A 262 -17.85 -14.58 -19.78
C ALA A 262 -17.73 -15.36 -18.47
N ALA A 263 -17.91 -14.68 -17.34
CA ALA A 263 -17.98 -15.32 -16.05
C ALA A 263 -19.18 -16.29 -16.03
N VAL A 264 -18.96 -17.49 -15.48
CA VAL A 264 -20.06 -18.43 -15.25
C VAL A 264 -20.84 -17.93 -14.04
N VAL A 265 -21.81 -17.05 -14.28
CA VAL A 265 -22.76 -16.62 -13.25
C VAL A 265 -23.68 -17.80 -13.01
N ALA A 266 -23.69 -18.32 -11.79
CA ALA A 266 -24.61 -19.37 -11.41
C ALA A 266 -26.04 -18.87 -11.60
N VAL A 267 -26.76 -19.46 -12.56
CA VAL A 267 -28.19 -19.25 -12.74
C VAL A 267 -28.85 -19.66 -11.41
N PRO A 268 -29.66 -18.79 -10.77
CA PRO A 268 -30.45 -19.23 -9.64
C PRO A 268 -31.43 -20.29 -10.15
N LEU A 269 -31.27 -21.52 -9.64
CA LEU A 269 -32.21 -22.62 -9.85
C LEU A 269 -33.55 -22.31 -9.19
#